data_AF-A0A967WBI3-F1
#
_entry.id   AF-A0A967WBI3-F1
#
_cell.length_a   1.000
_cell.length_b   1.000
_cell.length_c   1.000
_cell.angle_alpha   90.00
_cell.angle_beta   90.00
_cell.angle_gamma   90.00
#
_symmetry.space_group_name_H-M   'P 1'
#
loop_
_entity.id
_entity.type
_entity.pdbx_description
1 polymer ?
#
loop_
_entity_poly.entity_id
_entity_poly.type
_entity_poly.pdbx_seq_one_letter_code
_entity_poly.pdbx_strand_id
1 'polypeptide(L)' 'MATTEERMQILNMVAEGQISAGDGAKLLAALEPEKKDVRVVAQAPSAPKWFRVRITDLESGKNKVNVNLPMSLV' A
#
# COMPACT_ATOMS: atom_id res chain seq x y z
N MET A 1 -11.91 4.66 -24.69
CA MET A 1 -12.29 4.14 -26.03
C MET A 1 -11.06 4.05 -26.93
N ALA A 2 -10.23 5.10 -27.05
CA ALA A 2 -8.98 5.06 -27.83
C ALA A 2 -7.99 3.93 -27.46
N THR A 3 -7.79 3.63 -26.18
CA THR A 3 -6.77 2.65 -25.73
C THR A 3 -7.06 1.19 -26.08
N THR A 4 -8.33 0.81 -26.34
CA THR A 4 -8.68 -0.58 -26.67
C THR A 4 -8.35 -0.92 -28.13
N GLU A 5 -8.54 0.03 -29.04
CA GLU A 5 -8.23 -0.14 -30.47
C GLU A 5 -6.72 -0.22 -30.69
N GLU A 6 -5.95 0.67 -30.06
CA GLU A 6 -4.48 0.68 -30.10
C GLU A 6 -3.89 -0.61 -29.52
N ARG A 7 -4.49 -1.16 -28.46
CA ARG A 7 -4.12 -2.46 -27.87
C ARG A 7 -4.30 -3.61 -28.86
N MET A 8 -5.42 -3.65 -29.58
CA MET A 8 -5.69 -4.69 -30.58
C MET A 8 -4.72 -4.61 -31.75
N GLN A 9 -4.38 -3.39 -32.17
CA GLN A 9 -3.40 -3.18 -33.24
C GLN A 9 -2.02 -3.73 -32.87
N ILE A 10 -1.53 -3.47 -31.65
CA ILE A 10 -0.24 -4.01 -31.19
C ILE A 10 -0.24 -5.54 -31.15
N LEU A 11 -1.32 -6.16 -30.69
CA LEU A 11 -1.43 -7.62 -30.66
C LEU A 11 -1.44 -8.23 -32.07
N ASN A 12 -2.09 -7.57 -33.04
CA ASN A 12 -2.04 -7.99 -34.43
C ASN A 12 -0.62 -7.87 -35.02
N MET A 13 0.10 -6.79 -34.71
CA MET A 13 1.49 -6.62 -35.16
C MET A 13 2.43 -7.70 -34.58
N VAL A 14 2.20 -8.15 -33.34
CA VAL A 14 2.93 -9.29 -32.75
C VAL A 14 2.56 -10.60 -33.46
N ALA A 15 1.27 -10.83 -33.72
CA ALA A 15 0.78 -12.04 -34.38
C ALA A 15 1.28 -12.17 -35.82
N GLU A 16 1.40 -11.04 -36.53
CA GLU A 16 1.99 -10.96 -37.88
C GLU A 16 3.52 -11.01 -37.88
N GLY A 17 4.17 -10.97 -36.71
CA GLY A 17 5.62 -11.00 -36.58
C GLY A 17 6.31 -9.70 -36.98
N GLN A 18 5.56 -8.59 -37.13
CA GLN A 18 6.10 -7.27 -37.45
C GLN A 18 6.91 -6.69 -36.29
N ILE A 19 6.58 -7.06 -35.06
CA ILE A 19 7.29 -6.67 -33.84
C ILE A 19 7.56 -7.89 -32.96
N SER A 20 8.64 -7.81 -32.17
CA SER A 20 8.96 -8.86 -31.21
C SER A 20 7.96 -8.87 -30.05
N ALA A 21 7.78 -10.02 -29.40
CA ALA A 21 6.96 -10.12 -28.20
C ALA A 21 7.44 -9.17 -27.07
N GLY A 22 8.75 -8.92 -27.00
CA GLY A 22 9.33 -8.00 -26.03
C GLY A 22 9.00 -6.53 -26.32
N ASP A 23 9.00 -6.12 -27.59
CA ASP A 23 8.64 -4.76 -27.98
C ASP A 23 7.13 -4.53 -27.91
N GLY A 24 6.32 -5.54 -28.26
CA GLY A 24 4.87 -5.53 -28.04
C GLY A 24 4.51 -5.34 -26.57
N ALA A 25 5.19 -6.03 -25.64
CA ALA A 25 4.97 -5.85 -24.21
C ALA A 25 5.26 -4.42 -23.72
N LYS A 26 6.31 -3.77 -24.24
CA LYS A 26 6.64 -2.37 -23.91
C LYS A 26 5.57 -1.39 -24.39
N LEU A 27 5.08 -1.58 -25.61
CA LEU A 27 4.03 -0.73 -26.18
C LEU A 27 2.70 -0.90 -25.44
N LEU A 28 2.36 -2.13 -25.08
CA LEU A 28 1.18 -2.43 -24.26
C LEU A 28 1.29 -1.78 -22.87
N ALA A 29 2.46 -1.86 -22.22
CA ALA A 29 2.69 -1.26 -20.91
C ALA A 29 2.63 0.28 -20.93
N ALA A 30 3.03 0.92 -22.05
CA ALA A 30 2.94 2.37 -22.21
C ALA A 30 1.49 2.86 -22.43
N LEU A 31 0.62 2.01 -22.97
CA LEU A 31 -0.81 2.28 -23.18
C LEU A 31 -1.68 1.96 -21.97
N GLU A 32 -1.22 1.09 -21.07
CA GLU A 32 -1.90 0.88 -19.80
C GLU A 32 -1.76 2.16 -18.96
N PRO A 33 -2.87 2.90 -18.70
CA PRO A 33 -2.81 3.99 -17.74
C PRO A 33 -2.34 3.37 -16.44
N GLU A 34 -1.37 3.98 -15.75
CA GLU A 34 -0.83 3.50 -14.46
C GLU A 34 -2.00 3.10 -13.53
N LYS A 35 -2.44 1.86 -13.63
CA LYS A 35 -2.90 1.10 -12.50
C LYS A 35 -1.60 0.85 -11.76
N LYS A 36 -1.17 1.88 -11.05
CA LYS A 36 -0.77 1.71 -9.69
C LYS A 36 -1.84 0.81 -9.07
N ASP A 37 -1.61 -0.49 -9.18
CA ASP A 37 -1.73 -1.37 -8.05
C ASP A 37 -0.81 -0.77 -6.97
N VAL A 38 -1.26 0.35 -6.41
CA VAL A 38 -1.20 0.50 -4.98
C VAL A 38 -2.04 -0.69 -4.52
N ARG A 39 -1.39 -1.85 -4.42
CA ARG A 39 -1.37 -2.53 -3.15
C ARG A 39 -0.97 -1.45 -2.16
N VAL A 40 -1.95 -0.64 -1.79
CA VAL A 40 -2.08 -0.13 -0.45
C VAL A 40 -2.14 -1.47 0.24
N VAL A 41 -0.97 -1.96 0.65
CA VAL A 41 -0.88 -2.69 1.89
C VAL A 41 -1.60 -1.72 2.79
N ALA A 42 -2.90 -1.94 2.96
CA ALA A 42 -3.66 -1.29 3.98
C ALA A 42 -2.85 -1.70 5.20
N GLN A 43 -1.93 -0.82 5.61
CA GLN A 43 -1.40 -0.85 6.93
C GLN A 43 -2.67 -0.81 7.73
N ALA A 44 -3.12 -1.99 8.17
CA ALA A 44 -4.26 -2.12 9.04
C ALA A 44 -4.09 -1.00 10.06
N PRO A 45 -5.10 -0.14 10.26
CA PRO A 45 -4.94 1.08 11.05
C PRO A 45 -4.16 0.69 12.29
N SER A 46 -2.93 1.20 12.42
CA SER A 46 -2.00 0.76 13.47
C SER A 46 -2.80 0.82 14.75
N ALA A 47 -3.01 -0.33 15.40
CA ALA A 47 -3.85 -0.40 16.60
C ALA A 47 -3.40 0.74 17.53
N PRO A 48 -4.35 1.53 18.08
CA PRO A 48 -4.01 2.70 18.86
C PRO A 48 -3.03 2.29 19.95
N LYS A 49 -1.83 2.84 19.89
CA LYS A 49 -0.78 2.51 20.85
C LYS A 49 -1.09 3.28 22.13
N TRP A 50 -1.22 2.56 23.24
CA TRP A 50 -1.50 3.12 24.55
C TRP A 50 -0.29 2.98 25.46
N PHE A 51 0.04 4.05 26.16
CA PHE A 51 1.08 4.10 27.17
C PHE A 51 0.44 3.91 28.55
N ARG A 52 0.76 2.80 29.22
CA ARG A 52 0.24 2.47 30.55
C ARG A 52 1.25 2.87 31.61
N VAL A 53 0.85 3.76 32.51
CA VAL A 53 1.68 4.22 33.64
C VAL A 53 1.10 3.70 34.94
N ARG A 54 1.91 2.97 35.70
CA ARG A 54 1.61 2.53 37.07
C ARG A 54 2.51 3.29 38.04
N ILE A 55 1.91 4.11 38.90
CA ILE A 55 2.64 4.79 39.98
C ILE A 55 2.43 3.97 41.25
N THR A 56 3.51 3.39 41.75
CA THR A 56 3.53 2.73 43.06
C THR A 56 4.07 3.69 44.10
N ASP A 57 3.52 3.58 45.30
CA ASP A 57 4.04 4.26 46.47
C ASP A 57 5.32 3.55 46.93
N LEU A 58 6.42 4.29 47.08
CA LEU A 58 7.74 3.70 47.36
C LEU A 58 7.84 3.09 48.76
N GLU A 59 7.07 3.59 49.73
CA GLU A 59 7.13 3.12 51.12
C GLU A 59 6.24 1.88 51.34
N SER A 60 5.08 1.84 50.69
CA SER A 60 4.09 0.77 50.89
C SER A 60 4.03 -0.26 49.76
N GLY A 61 4.64 0.00 48.60
CA GLY A 61 4.57 -0.83 47.40
C GLY A 61 3.17 -0.90 46.77
N LYS A 62 2.20 -0.17 47.33
CA LYS A 62 0.80 -0.19 46.89
C LYS A 62 0.63 0.69 45.65
N ASN A 63 -0.27 0.28 44.77
CA ASN A 63 -0.60 1.06 43.58
C ASN A 63 -1.33 2.34 44.00
N LYS A 64 -0.74 3.50 43.73
CA LYS A 64 -1.30 4.80 44.06
C LYS A 64 -2.18 5.33 42.93
N VAL A 65 -1.74 5.19 41.68
CA VAL A 65 -2.47 5.67 40.49
C VAL A 65 -2.17 4.80 39.26
N ASN A 66 -3.20 4.53 38.46
CA ASN A 66 -3.10 3.84 37.17
C ASN A 66 -3.62 4.77 36.05
N VAL A 67 -2.79 5.05 35.04
CA VAL A 67 -3.13 5.96 33.94
C VAL A 67 -2.90 5.29 32.58
N ASN A 68 -3.81 5.53 31.63
CA ASN A 68 -3.72 5.06 30.24
C ASN A 68 -3.69 6.27 29.28
N LEU A 69 -2.53 6.57 28.70
CA LEU A 69 -2.35 7.70 27.77
C LEU A 69 -2.31 7.19 26.32
N PRO A 70 -3.05 7.80 25.39
CA PRO A 70 -2.82 7.58 23.97
C PRO A 70 -1.41 8.03 23.58
N MET A 71 -0.66 7.23 22.81
CA MET A 71 0.68 7.59 22.33
C MET A 71 0.70 8.80 21.39
N SER A 72 -0.47 9.28 20.93
CA SER A 72 -0.58 10.52 20.15
C SER A 72 -0.43 11.79 20.98
N LEU A 73 -0.41 11.68 22.32
CA LEU A 73 -0.46 12.80 23.25
C LEU A 73 0.90 13.12 23.91
N VAL A 74 1.95 12.33 23.65
CA VAL A 74 3.32 12.49 24.19
C VAL A 74 4.27 13.07 23.15
#